data_AF-A0A7W1ARQ0-F1
#
_entry.id   AF-A0A7W1ARQ0-F1
#
_cell.length_a   1.000
_cell.length_b   1.000
_cell.length_c   1.000
_cell.angle_alpha   90.00
_cell.angle_beta   90.00
_cell.angle_gamma   90.00
#
_symmetry.space_group_name_H-M   'P 1'
#
loop_
_entity.id
_entity.type
_entity.pdbx_description
1 polymer ?
#
loop_
_entity_poly.entity_id
_entity_poly.type
_entity_poly.pdbx_seq_one_letter_code
_entity_poly.pdbx_strand_id
1 'polypeptide(L)' 'MTPLALTFQQVQDWAVIWLPIIFMGLIAVVRVYMLRLMPRTKPQEIKPQSAESIKWDDVAGVEEAKDELREVVE' A
#
# COMPACT_ATOMS: atom_id res chain seq x y z
N MET A 1 58.82 10.71 2.08
CA MET A 1 57.69 11.50 1.57
C MET A 1 57.25 10.87 0.25
N THR A 2 56.36 9.88 0.29
CA THR A 2 55.82 9.27 -0.94
C THR A 2 54.70 10.16 -1.46
N PRO A 3 54.77 10.63 -2.72
CA PRO A 3 53.82 11.58 -3.26
C PRO A 3 52.49 10.88 -3.55
N LEU A 4 51.39 11.54 -3.19
CA LEU A 4 50.08 11.56 -3.86
C LEU A 4 49.71 10.33 -4.76
N ALA A 5 49.90 9.11 -4.28
CA ALA A 5 49.50 7.90 -4.96
C ALA A 5 48.43 7.25 -4.10
N LEU A 6 47.20 7.19 -4.62
CA LEU A 6 46.13 6.41 -4.02
C LEU A 6 46.56 4.94 -4.05
N THR A 7 46.89 4.40 -2.88
CA THR A 7 47.20 2.98 -2.76
C THR A 7 45.91 2.17 -2.80
N PHE A 8 46.01 0.93 -3.27
CA PHE A 8 44.86 0.02 -3.28
C PHE A 8 44.26 -0.13 -1.87
N GLN A 9 45.09 -0.16 -0.83
CA GLN A 9 44.65 -0.21 0.56
C GLN A 9 43.81 1.00 0.95
N GLN A 10 44.22 2.21 0.57
CA GLN A 10 43.46 3.43 0.88
C GLN A 10 42.09 3.45 0.19
N VAL A 11 42.02 2.95 -1.05
CA VAL A 11 40.75 2.82 -1.77
C VAL A 11 39.87 1.77 -1.10
N GLN A 12 40.43 0.64 -0.67
CA GLN A 12 39.70 -0.40 0.04
C GLN A 12 39.15 0.12 1.38
N ASP A 13 39.98 0.79 2.18
CA ASP A 13 39.57 1.33 3.49
C ASP A 13 38.46 2.37 3.34
N TRP A 14 38.58 3.25 2.33
CA TRP A 14 37.53 4.21 1.99
C TRP A 14 36.25 3.49 1.54
N ALA A 15 36.36 2.50 0.67
CA ALA A 15 35.23 1.75 0.14
C ALA A 15 34.48 1.02 1.27
N VAL A 16 35.17 0.34 2.18
CA VAL A 16 34.54 -0.40 3.28
C VAL A 16 33.65 0.51 4.15
N ILE A 17 34.03 1.77 4.34
CA ILE A 17 33.27 2.74 5.13
C ILE A 17 32.14 3.36 4.30
N TRP A 18 32.43 3.83 3.09
CA TRP A 18 31.52 4.68 2.33
C TRP A 18 30.54 3.92 1.44
N LEU A 19 30.91 2.76 0.88
CA LEU A 19 29.99 1.97 0.03
C LEU A 19 28.69 1.63 0.76
N PRO A 20 28.71 1.11 2.01
CA PRO A 20 27.47 0.79 2.73
C PRO A 20 26.57 2.01 2.93
N ILE A 21 27.16 3.18 3.24
CA ILE A 21 26.43 4.43 3.47
C ILE A 21 25.79 4.92 2.16
N ILE A 22 26.57 4.95 1.07
CA ILE A 22 26.10 5.34 -0.25
C ILE A 22 24.99 4.39 -0.72
N PHE A 23 25.17 3.09 -0.51
CA PHE A 23 24.19 2.06 -0.87
C PHE A 23 22.88 2.22 -0.10
N MET A 24 22.95 2.46 1.21
CA MET A 24 21.78 2.77 2.03
C MET A 24 21.07 4.05 1.56
N GLY A 25 21.83 5.09 1.20
CA GLY A 25 21.31 6.31 0.60
C GLY A 25 20.59 6.05 -0.73
N LEU A 26 21.19 5.26 -1.63
CA LEU A 26 20.56 4.84 -2.89
C LEU A 26 19.24 4.11 -2.68
N ILE A 27 19.19 3.17 -1.73
CA ILE A 27 17.94 2.47 -1.37
C ILE A 27 16.88 3.46 -0.89
N ALA A 28 17.24 4.39 0.01
CA ALA A 28 16.32 5.40 0.50
C ALA A 28 15.78 6.29 -0.63
N VAL A 29 16.64 6.71 -1.56
CA VAL A 29 16.26 7.49 -2.75
C VAL A 29 15.28 6.71 -3.62
N VAL A 30 15.57 5.44 -3.92
CA VAL A 30 14.67 4.58 -4.72
C VAL A 30 13.31 4.41 -4.04
N ARG A 31 13.28 4.23 -2.72
CA ARG A 31 12.03 4.11 -1.94
C ARG A 31 11.20 5.39 -2.04
N VAL A 32 11.81 6.55 -1.80
CA VAL A 32 11.11 7.84 -1.91
C VAL A 32 10.64 8.09 -3.33
N TYR A 33 11.45 7.75 -4.33
CA TYR A 33 11.09 7.87 -5.73
C TYR A 33 9.89 6.98 -6.07
N MET A 34 9.87 5.72 -5.65
CA MET A 34 8.73 4.81 -5.83
C MET A 34 7.45 5.37 -5.20
N LEU A 35 7.51 5.89 -3.97
CA LEU A 35 6.36 6.50 -3.32
C LEU A 35 5.86 7.75 -4.06
N ARG A 36 6.77 8.51 -4.68
CA ARG A 36 6.43 9.69 -5.48
C ARG A 36 5.71 9.31 -6.78
N LEU A 37 5.98 8.13 -7.32
CA LEU A 37 5.31 7.59 -8.51
C LEU A 37 3.90 7.04 -8.21
N MET A 38 3.53 6.83 -6.94
CA MET A 38 2.18 6.36 -6.62
C MET A 38 1.14 7.45 -6.95
N PRO A 39 0.14 7.13 -7.80
CA PRO A 39 -0.92 8.07 -8.12
C PRO A 39 -1.74 8.35 -6.85
N ARG A 40 -1.90 9.64 -6.53
CA ARG A 40 -2.73 10.10 -5.41
C ARG A 40 -4.22 10.07 -5.76
N THR A 41 -4.71 8.95 -6.29
CA THR A 41 -6.13 8.79 -6.59
C THR A 41 -6.87 8.42 -5.32
N LYS A 42 -7.78 9.30 -4.89
CA LYS A 42 -8.71 8.98 -3.81
C LYS A 42 -9.56 7.77 -4.26
N PRO A 43 -9.80 6.78 -3.38
CA PRO A 43 -10.78 5.75 -3.64
C PRO A 43 -12.09 6.43 -4.05
N GLN A 44 -12.65 6.03 -5.19
CA GLN A 44 -14.00 6.47 -5.52
C GLN A 44 -14.92 5.88 -4.46
N GLU A 45 -15.62 6.74 -3.73
CA GLU A 45 -16.71 6.30 -2.85
C GLU A 45 -17.75 5.66 -3.76
N ILE A 46 -17.79 4.32 -3.75
CA ILE A 46 -18.96 3.59 -4.20
C ILE A 46 -20.01 3.93 -3.16
N LYS A 47 -20.74 5.03 -3.39
CA LYS A 47 -22.03 5.20 -2.71
C LYS A 47 -22.76 3.90 -3.00
N PRO A 48 -23.27 3.17 -1.99
CA PRO A 48 -24.22 2.12 -2.28
C PRO A 48 -25.26 2.79 -3.18
N GLN A 49 -25.36 2.35 -4.44
CA GLN A 49 -26.57 2.62 -5.22
C GLN A 49 -27.67 2.24 -4.24
N SER A 50 -28.48 3.23 -3.86
CA SER A 50 -29.56 3.11 -2.91
C SER A 50 -30.11 1.72 -3.09
N ALA A 51 -29.87 0.83 -2.13
CA ALA A 51 -30.34 -0.55 -2.24
C ALA A 51 -31.78 -0.41 -2.69
N GLU A 52 -32.12 -0.96 -3.86
CA GLU A 52 -33.52 -0.98 -4.28
C GLU A 52 -34.31 -1.36 -3.04
N SER A 53 -35.29 -0.54 -2.67
CA SER A 53 -36.06 -0.76 -1.45
C SER A 53 -36.98 -1.94 -1.71
N ILE A 54 -36.39 -3.13 -1.80
CA ILE A 54 -37.09 -4.40 -1.97
C ILE A 54 -37.81 -4.61 -0.65
N LYS A 55 -39.13 -4.50 -0.69
CA LYS A 55 -39.97 -4.81 0.47
C LYS A 55 -40.11 -6.32 0.54
N TRP A 56 -40.40 -6.84 1.72
CA TRP A 56 -40.73 -8.26 1.88
C TRP A 56 -41.90 -8.68 1.00
N ASP A 57 -42.78 -7.74 0.63
CA ASP A 57 -43.91 -7.97 -0.28
C ASP A 57 -43.47 -8.27 -1.73
N ASP A 58 -42.24 -7.91 -2.11
CA ASP A 58 -41.71 -8.09 -3.46
C ASP A 58 -41.05 -9.48 -3.67
N VAL A 59 -40.94 -10.30 -2.61
CA VAL A 59 -40.30 -11.63 -2.64
C VAL A 59 -41.35 -12.72 -2.39
N ALA A 60 -41.59 -13.66 -3.29
CA ALA A 60 -42.63 -14.70 -3.10
C ALA A 60 -42.04 -16.10 -2.81
N GLY A 61 -42.73 -16.93 -2.03
CA GLY A 61 -42.41 -18.36 -1.85
C GLY A 61 -41.36 -18.66 -0.77
N VAL A 62 -41.15 -17.72 0.15
CA VAL A 62 -40.17 -17.80 1.25
C VAL A 62 -40.79 -17.40 2.60
N GLU A 63 -42.08 -17.65 2.77
CA GLU A 63 -42.88 -17.17 3.90
C GLU A 63 -42.31 -17.62 5.26
N GLU A 64 -41.85 -18.87 5.37
CA GLU A 64 -41.20 -19.40 6.59
C GLU A 64 -39.89 -18.66 6.92
N ALA A 65 -39.03 -18.45 5.92
CA ALA A 65 -37.76 -17.75 6.11
C ALA A 65 -37.94 -16.24 6.37
N LYS A 66 -39.02 -15.64 5.85
CA LYS A 66 -39.38 -14.24 6.15
C LYS A 66 -39.79 -14.07 7.60
N ASP A 67 -40.56 -15.00 8.16
CA ASP A 67 -41.05 -14.90 9.52
C ASP A 67 -39.90 -15.06 10.53
N GLU A 68 -38.97 -16.00 10.31
CA GLU A 68 -37.76 -16.13 11.13
C GLU A 68 -36.89 -14.87 11.12
N LEU A 69 -36.74 -14.23 9.96
CA LEU A 69 -35.92 -13.03 9.82
C LEU A 69 -36.64 -11.75 10.24
N ARG A 70 -37.98 -11.73 10.25
CA ARG A 70 -38.77 -10.58 10.73
C ARG A 70 -38.58 -10.36 12.22
N GLU A 71 -38.40 -11.42 13.01
CA GLU A 71 -38.05 -11.34 14.43
C GLU A 71 -36.73 -10.59 14.68
N VAL A 72 -35.77 -10.68 13.76
CA VAL A 72 -34.45 -10.01 13.89
C VAL A 72 -34.52 -8.53 13.51
N VAL A 73 -35.55 -8.14 12.75
CA VAL A 73 -35.72 -6.80 12.19
C VAL A 73 -36.65 -5.93 13.05
N GLU A 74 -37.63 -6.51 13.74
CA GLU A 74 -38.49 -5.84 14.73
C GLU A 74 -37.75 -5.49 16.04
#